data_AF-A0A0F9TQ09-F1
#
_entry.id   AF-A0A0F9TQ09-F1
#
_cell.length_a   1.000
_cell.length_b   1.000
_cell.length_c   1.000
_cell.angle_alpha   90.00
_cell.angle_beta   90.00
_cell.angle_gamma   90.00
#
_symmetry.space_group_name_H-M   'P 1'
#
loop_
_entity.id
_entity.type
_entity.pdbx_description
1 polymer ?
#
loop_
_entity_poly.entity_id
_entity_poly.type
_entity_poly.pdbx_seq_one_letter_code
_entity_poly.pdbx_strand_id
1 'polypeptide(L)'
;MSPVRRKVRRVWSAIRGRCGNPKNRAFHYYGGRGISVCDRWKKFSKFLEDVGDPPGLGRRWSLDRIDNDGNYEPGNVRWATQTEQNDNRRMCIRIEIDGVCRTAHGWVRAGIAKVRACTITERIYDGMDPVAAVLTQNRTGIGEAQHSSKLTTEKIRELRGLHQTGESKGALARRYGVARSTVRQIVNREIWRQVA
;
A
#
# COMPACT_ATOMS: atom_id res chain seq x y z
N MET A 1 2.71 -14.05 37.99
CA MET A 1 2.50 -12.90 37.07
C MET A 1 1.91 -13.40 35.75
N SER A 2 0.80 -12.82 35.27
CA SER A 2 0.17 -13.25 34.01
C SER A 2 1.08 -13.06 32.78
N PRO A 3 0.94 -13.88 31.73
CA PRO A 3 1.69 -13.72 30.49
C PRO A 3 1.55 -12.34 29.85
N VAL A 4 0.35 -11.75 29.96
CA VAL A 4 0.03 -10.40 29.47
C VAL A 4 0.87 -9.35 30.20
N ARG A 5 0.84 -9.32 31.54
CA ARG A 5 1.61 -8.36 32.34
C ARG A 5 3.12 -8.49 32.14
N ARG A 6 3.62 -9.71 31.89
CA ARG A 6 5.03 -9.93 31.55
C ARG A 6 5.40 -9.26 30.23
N LYS A 7 4.55 -9.34 29.21
CA LYS A 7 4.75 -8.67 27.92
C LYS A 7 4.76 -7.15 28.09
N VAL A 8 3.79 -6.59 28.79
CA VAL A 8 3.69 -5.14 29.03
C VAL A 8 4.92 -4.62 29.78
N ARG A 9 5.41 -5.33 30.81
CA ARG A 9 6.67 -4.97 31.51
C ARG A 9 7.89 -4.97 30.59
N ARG A 10 8.01 -5.95 29.68
CA ARG A 10 9.13 -5.99 28.72
C ARG A 10 9.08 -4.81 27.77
N VAL A 11 7.89 -4.45 27.27
CA VAL A 11 7.70 -3.26 26.41
C VAL A 11 8.10 -2.00 27.16
N TRP A 12 7.61 -1.81 28.38
CA TRP A 12 7.98 -0.67 29.22
C TRP A 12 9.49 -0.55 29.45
N SER A 13 10.15 -1.67 29.77
CA SER A 13 11.60 -1.69 29.93
C SER A 13 12.32 -1.37 28.61
N ALA A 14 11.82 -1.89 27.48
CA ALA A 14 12.41 -1.67 26.17
C ALA A 14 12.30 -0.21 25.72
N ILE A 15 11.14 0.45 25.92
CA ILE A 15 10.96 1.86 25.54
C ILE A 15 11.90 2.78 26.32
N ARG A 16 12.06 2.53 27.62
CA ARG A 16 13.00 3.28 28.47
C ARG A 16 14.45 3.05 28.05
N GLY A 17 14.79 1.80 27.71
CA GLY A 17 16.13 1.46 27.22
C GLY A 17 16.48 2.16 25.91
N ARG A 18 15.60 2.15 24.90
CA ARG A 18 15.90 2.79 23.61
C ARG A 18 15.88 4.32 23.65
N CYS A 19 15.12 4.94 24.56
CA CYS A 19 15.08 6.41 24.66
C CYS A 19 16.15 6.98 25.61
N GLY A 20 16.49 6.28 26.69
CA GLY A 20 17.31 6.84 27.77
C GLY A 20 18.72 6.26 27.90
N ASN A 21 19.10 5.22 27.13
CA ASN A 21 20.42 4.60 27.23
C ASN A 21 21.21 4.76 25.91
N PRO A 22 22.22 5.64 25.84
CA PRO A 22 23.08 5.82 24.66
C PRO A 22 23.80 4.55 24.19
N LYS A 23 24.03 3.57 25.09
CA LYS A 23 24.63 2.27 24.73
C LYS A 23 23.64 1.31 24.06
N ASN A 24 22.35 1.64 24.05
CA ASN A 24 21.35 0.83 23.37
C ASN A 24 21.53 0.94 21.85
N ARG A 25 21.59 -0.18 21.14
CA ARG A 25 21.75 -0.21 19.67
C ARG A 25 20.67 0.55 18.91
N ALA A 26 19.49 0.75 19.50
CA ALA A 26 18.41 1.50 18.89
C ALA A 26 18.43 2.98 19.27
N PHE A 27 19.31 3.44 20.17
CA PHE A 27 19.25 4.78 20.76
C PHE A 27 19.21 5.90 19.72
N HIS A 28 20.03 5.82 18.67
CA HIS A 28 20.09 6.82 17.61
C HIS A 28 18.76 7.01 16.86
N TYR A 29 17.90 5.99 16.81
CA TYR A 29 16.56 6.08 16.22
C TYR A 29 15.49 6.63 17.18
N TYR A 30 15.81 6.80 18.47
CA TYR A 30 14.89 7.24 19.51
C TYR A 30 15.50 8.36 20.33
N GLY A 31 16.23 8.04 21.42
CA GLY A 31 16.83 9.04 22.30
C GLY A 31 17.77 10.01 21.57
N GLY A 32 18.53 9.53 20.59
CA GLY A 32 19.38 10.38 19.74
C GLY A 32 18.62 11.36 18.85
N ARG A 33 17.30 11.17 18.66
CA ARG A 33 16.40 12.11 17.97
C ARG A 33 15.69 13.07 18.95
N GLY A 34 15.96 12.99 20.25
CA GLY A 34 15.23 13.73 21.27
C GLY A 34 13.92 13.08 21.74
N ILE A 35 13.62 11.85 21.28
CA ILE A 35 12.40 11.13 21.70
C ILE A 35 12.59 10.60 23.12
N SER A 36 11.66 10.91 24.00
CA SER A 36 11.71 10.55 25.42
C SER A 36 10.48 9.75 25.87
N VAL A 37 10.52 9.29 27.11
CA VAL A 37 9.38 8.66 27.79
C VAL A 37 8.91 9.63 28.87
N CYS A 38 7.62 9.93 28.91
CA CYS A 38 7.09 10.90 29.86
C CYS A 38 7.36 10.50 31.31
N ASP A 39 7.50 11.49 32.18
CA ASP A 39 7.87 11.30 33.58
C ASP A 39 6.88 10.44 34.36
N ARG A 40 5.60 10.52 34.02
CA ARG A 40 4.54 9.68 34.59
C ARG A 40 4.86 8.18 34.45
N TRP A 41 5.47 7.77 33.35
CA TRP A 41 5.83 6.37 33.08
C TRP A 41 7.16 5.94 33.70
N LYS A 42 7.78 6.76 34.57
CA LYS A 42 8.88 6.31 35.46
C LYS A 42 8.43 5.15 36.36
N LYS A 43 7.14 5.09 36.71
CA LYS A 43 6.51 3.99 37.46
C LYS A 43 5.75 3.06 36.50
N PHE A 44 6.02 1.75 36.58
CA PHE A 44 5.36 0.75 35.72
C PHE A 44 3.84 0.73 35.89
N SER A 45 3.33 0.95 37.11
CA SER A 45 1.88 0.99 37.37
C SER A 45 1.19 2.08 36.56
N LYS A 46 1.79 3.27 36.44
CA LYS A 46 1.25 4.38 35.64
C LYS A 46 1.31 4.10 34.14
N PHE A 47 2.37 3.46 33.67
CA PHE A 47 2.43 2.98 32.30
C PHE A 47 1.30 1.98 31.99
N LEU A 48 1.06 1.01 32.89
CA LEU A 48 0.00 0.02 32.71
C LEU A 48 -1.41 0.65 32.79
N GLU A 49 -1.62 1.62 33.67
CA GLU A 49 -2.86 2.40 33.79
C GLU A 49 -3.20 3.11 32.47
N ASP A 50 -2.22 3.75 31.84
CA ASP A 50 -2.46 4.55 30.64
C ASP A 50 -2.48 3.70 29.34
N VAL A 51 -1.67 2.65 29.25
CA VAL A 51 -1.49 1.83 28.02
C VAL A 51 -2.38 0.59 28.00
N GLY A 52 -2.70 0.04 29.17
CA GLY A 52 -3.48 -1.19 29.31
C GLY A 52 -2.80 -2.43 28.73
N ASP A 53 -3.61 -3.49 28.64
CA ASP A 53 -3.20 -4.77 28.07
C ASP A 53 -3.34 -4.77 26.53
N PRO A 54 -2.44 -5.45 25.79
CA PRO A 54 -2.58 -5.59 24.36
C PRO A 54 -3.84 -6.40 23.98
N PRO A 55 -4.41 -6.18 22.77
CA PRO A 55 -5.58 -6.93 22.30
C PRO A 55 -5.35 -8.45 22.17
N GLY A 56 -4.09 -8.89 22.16
CA GLY A 56 -3.75 -10.30 22.14
C GLY A 56 -2.33 -10.60 22.59
N LEU A 57 -2.14 -11.85 23.01
CA LEU A 57 -0.82 -12.43 23.26
C LEU A 57 -0.12 -12.79 21.94
N GLY A 58 1.21 -12.78 21.96
CA GLY A 58 2.03 -13.08 20.77
C GLY A 58 2.72 -11.87 20.15
N ARG A 59 3.52 -12.12 19.11
CA ARG A 59 4.38 -11.11 18.46
C ARG A 59 3.63 -10.13 17.58
N ARG A 60 2.36 -10.39 17.29
CA ARG A 60 1.52 -9.55 16.43
C ARG A 60 1.35 -8.12 16.96
N TRP A 61 1.28 -7.95 18.28
CA TRP A 61 1.02 -6.65 18.91
C TRP A 61 2.28 -6.09 19.57
N SER A 62 2.71 -4.91 19.13
CA SER A 62 3.78 -4.12 19.71
C SER A 62 3.32 -2.69 19.98
N LEU A 63 3.98 -2.01 20.91
CA LEU A 63 3.66 -0.63 21.21
C LEU A 63 4.28 0.28 20.14
N ASP A 64 3.42 1.03 19.48
CA ASP A 64 3.74 2.02 18.46
C ASP A 64 3.45 3.44 18.98
N ARG A 65 4.15 4.43 18.44
CA ARG A 65 3.74 5.83 18.63
C ARG A 65 2.73 6.20 17.55
N ILE A 66 1.77 7.07 17.83
CA ILE A 66 0.79 7.52 16.83
C ILE A 66 1.45 8.57 15.93
N ASP A 67 1.92 9.64 16.53
CA ASP A 67 2.91 10.54 15.94
C ASP A 67 4.32 9.95 16.16
N ASN A 68 4.93 9.52 15.06
CA ASN A 68 6.25 8.91 15.06
C ASN A 68 7.36 9.86 15.53
N ASP A 69 7.15 11.17 15.42
CA ASP A 69 8.11 12.21 15.84
C ASP A 69 7.87 12.69 17.28
N GLY A 70 6.71 12.37 17.86
CA GLY A 70 6.36 12.64 19.25
C GLY A 70 6.97 11.68 20.29
N ASN A 71 6.69 11.95 21.57
CA ASN A 71 7.21 11.19 22.71
C ASN A 71 6.39 9.93 23.03
N TYR A 72 6.95 9.06 23.89
CA TYR A 72 6.17 8.00 24.56
C TYR A 72 5.38 8.59 25.71
N GLU A 73 4.10 8.89 25.47
CA GLU A 73 3.19 9.49 26.44
C GLU A 73 1.73 9.10 26.18
N PRO A 74 0.83 9.27 27.18
CA PRO A 74 -0.60 9.07 26.98
C PRO A 74 -1.11 9.89 25.80
N GLY A 75 -1.94 9.28 24.95
CA GLY A 75 -2.46 9.92 23.74
C GLY A 75 -1.55 9.81 22.52
N ASN A 76 -0.24 9.55 22.67
CA ASN A 76 0.68 9.34 21.54
C ASN A 76 1.15 7.88 21.38
N VAL A 77 0.47 6.91 21.98
CA VAL A 77 0.82 5.50 21.83
C VAL A 77 -0.40 4.63 21.56
N ARG A 78 -0.17 3.50 20.88
CA ARG A 78 -1.18 2.47 20.67
C ARG A 78 -0.56 1.09 20.56
N TRP A 79 -1.35 0.06 20.86
CA TRP A 79 -1.01 -1.30 20.41
C TRP A 79 -1.26 -1.40 18.91
N ALA A 80 -0.24 -1.77 18.16
CA ALA A 80 -0.30 -1.86 16.72
C ALA A 80 0.29 -3.17 16.22
N THR A 81 -0.19 -3.57 15.05
CA THR A 81 0.34 -4.65 14.23
C THR A 81 1.55 -4.18 13.42
N GLN A 82 2.35 -5.13 12.94
CA GLN A 82 3.49 -4.82 12.07
C GLN A 82 3.07 -3.99 10.85
N THR A 83 1.89 -4.27 10.29
CA THR A 83 1.32 -3.53 9.16
C THR A 83 1.02 -2.08 9.53
N GLU A 84 0.36 -1.85 10.67
CA GLU A 84 0.05 -0.50 11.15
C GLU A 84 1.32 0.30 11.48
N GLN A 85 2.35 -0.34 12.05
CA GLN A 85 3.64 0.30 12.30
C GLN A 85 4.37 0.65 11.00
N ASN A 86 4.27 -0.21 9.98
CA ASN A 86 4.88 0.06 8.67
C ASN A 86 4.19 1.23 7.98
N ASP A 87 2.86 1.32 8.08
CA ASP A 87 2.08 2.43 7.56
C ASP A 87 2.42 3.76 8.29
N ASN A 88 2.95 3.71 9.52
CA ASN A 88 3.38 4.89 10.29
C ASN A 88 4.86 5.29 10.11
N ARG A 89 5.59 4.65 9.20
CA ARG A 89 7.00 5.00 8.97
C ARG A 89 7.10 6.36 8.28
N ARG A 90 8.05 7.18 8.72
CA ARG A 90 8.36 8.51 8.15
C ARG A 90 8.58 8.50 6.63
N MET A 91 9.08 7.40 6.05
CA MET A 91 9.31 7.27 4.62
C MET A 91 8.04 6.97 3.80
N CYS A 92 6.90 6.69 4.44
CA CYS A 92 5.66 6.47 3.73
C CYS A 92 5.07 7.80 3.29
N ILE A 93 4.91 7.96 1.97
CA ILE A 93 4.18 9.10 1.39
C ILE A 93 2.74 9.04 1.89
N ARG A 94 2.34 10.09 2.62
CA ARG A 94 1.00 10.28 3.14
C ARG A 94 0.17 11.00 2.09
N ILE A 95 -0.87 10.35 1.61
CA ILE A 95 -1.76 10.83 0.55
C ILE A 95 -3.12 11.05 1.17
N GLU A 96 -3.62 12.27 1.10
CA GLU A 96 -4.92 12.67 1.63
C GLU A 96 -5.97 12.70 0.52
N ILE A 97 -7.10 12.03 0.74
CA ILE A 97 -8.26 12.02 -0.15
C ILE A 97 -9.49 12.18 0.74
N ASP A 98 -10.30 13.21 0.49
CA ASP A 98 -11.52 13.54 1.24
C ASP A 98 -11.31 13.63 2.77
N GLY A 99 -10.22 14.28 3.21
CA GLY A 99 -9.88 14.45 4.63
C GLY A 99 -9.34 13.18 5.32
N VAL A 100 -9.22 12.08 4.60
CA VAL A 100 -8.64 10.83 5.10
C VAL A 100 -7.22 10.70 4.59
N CYS A 101 -6.26 10.51 5.48
CA CYS A 101 -4.86 10.42 5.13
C CYS A 101 -4.35 8.97 5.25
N ARG A 102 -3.82 8.39 4.16
CA ARG A 102 -3.29 7.02 4.12
C ARG A 102 -2.00 6.93 3.31
N THR A 103 -1.28 5.82 3.47
CA THR A 103 -0.18 5.45 2.57
C THR A 103 -0.73 4.95 1.23
N ALA A 104 0.12 4.88 0.19
CA ALA A 104 -0.23 4.22 -1.07
C ALA A 104 -0.78 2.78 -0.86
N HIS A 105 -0.16 2.01 0.04
CA HIS A 105 -0.67 0.68 0.43
C HIS A 105 -2.00 0.76 1.17
N GLY A 106 -2.19 1.76 2.01
CA GLY A 106 -3.45 2.01 2.70
C GLY A 106 -4.61 2.24 1.73
N TRP A 107 -4.39 3.00 0.65
CA TRP A 107 -5.40 3.23 -0.39
C TRP A 107 -5.69 2.00 -1.25
N VAL A 108 -4.68 1.17 -1.53
CA VAL A 108 -4.88 -0.14 -2.18
C VAL A 108 -5.71 -1.07 -1.30
N ARG A 109 -5.39 -1.16 0.00
CA ARG A 109 -6.12 -2.02 0.95
C ARG A 109 -7.56 -1.56 1.15
N ALA A 110 -7.81 -0.25 1.13
CA ALA A 110 -9.15 0.32 1.17
C ALA A 110 -9.97 0.08 -0.12
N GLY A 111 -9.33 -0.42 -1.18
CA GLY A 111 -9.99 -0.70 -2.46
C GLY A 111 -10.27 0.55 -3.32
N ILE A 112 -9.85 1.73 -2.88
CA ILE A 112 -9.96 2.99 -3.63
C ILE A 112 -8.96 3.00 -4.77
N ALA A 113 -7.69 2.69 -4.49
CA ALA A 113 -6.68 2.58 -5.53
C ALA A 113 -6.88 1.28 -6.32
N LYS A 114 -7.05 1.39 -7.64
CA LYS A 114 -7.14 0.24 -8.57
C LYS A 114 -5.81 -0.12 -9.24
N VAL A 115 -4.71 0.46 -8.75
CA VAL A 115 -3.34 0.21 -9.22
C VAL A 115 -2.46 -0.27 -8.06
N ARG A 116 -1.28 -0.81 -8.36
CA ARG A 116 -0.35 -1.26 -7.32
C ARG A 116 0.22 -0.06 -6.56
N ALA A 117 0.51 -0.24 -5.27
CA ALA A 117 1.07 0.83 -4.44
C ALA A 117 2.42 1.35 -4.97
N CYS A 118 3.25 0.49 -5.57
CA CYS A 118 4.51 0.91 -6.22
C CYS A 118 4.26 1.89 -7.38
N THR A 119 3.23 1.64 -8.20
CA THR A 119 2.85 2.53 -9.31
C THR A 119 2.38 3.89 -8.82
N ILE A 120 1.65 3.94 -7.69
CA ILE A 120 1.26 5.22 -7.07
C ILE A 120 2.51 5.99 -6.66
N THR A 121 3.45 5.33 -5.99
CA THR A 121 4.71 5.93 -5.55
C THR A 121 5.56 6.43 -6.72
N GLU A 122 5.72 5.63 -7.78
CA GLU A 122 6.44 6.01 -9.01
C GLU A 122 5.84 7.27 -9.64
N ARG A 123 4.52 7.31 -9.83
CA ARG A 123 3.81 8.48 -10.38
C ARG A 123 4.09 9.75 -9.59
N ILE A 124 4.08 9.66 -8.25
CA ILE A 124 4.36 10.82 -7.38
C ILE A 124 5.81 11.27 -7.55
N TYR A 125 6.76 10.34 -7.64
CA TYR A 125 8.16 10.68 -7.91
C TYR A 125 8.37 11.29 -9.30
N ASP A 126 7.58 10.88 -10.28
CA ASP A 126 7.53 11.46 -11.63
C ASP A 126 6.77 12.81 -11.67
N GLY A 127 6.36 13.35 -10.52
CA GLY A 127 5.75 14.67 -10.38
C GLY A 127 4.22 14.69 -10.54
N MET A 128 3.56 13.53 -10.59
CA MET A 128 2.10 13.48 -10.58
C MET A 128 1.56 13.90 -9.20
N ASP A 129 0.46 14.64 -9.22
CA ASP A 129 -0.31 14.95 -8.02
C ASP A 129 -0.64 13.65 -7.23
N PRO A 130 -0.42 13.62 -5.89
CA PRO A 130 -0.65 12.41 -5.09
C PRO A 130 -2.06 11.84 -5.15
N VAL A 131 -3.10 12.68 -5.23
CA VAL A 131 -4.50 12.23 -5.32
C VAL A 131 -4.74 11.61 -6.71
N ALA A 132 -4.31 12.29 -7.76
CA ALA A 132 -4.36 11.78 -9.13
C ALA A 132 -3.59 10.46 -9.27
N ALA A 133 -2.44 10.32 -8.62
CA ALA A 133 -1.62 9.11 -8.63
C ALA A 133 -2.37 7.89 -8.07
N VAL A 134 -3.21 8.09 -7.05
CA VAL A 134 -4.06 7.05 -6.45
C VAL A 134 -5.27 6.72 -7.33
N LEU A 135 -5.97 7.74 -7.84
CA LEU A 135 -7.25 7.57 -8.52
C LEU A 135 -7.11 7.16 -9.99
N THR A 136 -5.97 7.47 -10.63
CA THR A 136 -5.74 7.15 -12.04
C THR A 136 -5.60 5.64 -12.24
N GLN A 137 -6.51 5.04 -13.00
CA GLN A 137 -6.39 3.64 -13.39
C GLN A 137 -5.25 3.46 -14.40
N ASN A 138 -4.53 2.34 -14.34
CA ASN A 138 -3.63 1.99 -15.44
C ASN A 138 -4.50 1.75 -16.67
N ARG A 139 -4.28 2.53 -17.73
CA ARG A 139 -4.69 2.11 -19.06
C ARG A 139 -3.92 0.81 -19.32
N THR A 140 -4.59 -0.33 -19.26
CA THR A 140 -4.01 -1.55 -19.82
C THR A 140 -3.70 -1.19 -21.27
N GLY A 141 -2.41 -1.16 -21.63
CA GLY A 141 -2.00 -0.89 -22.99
C GLY A 141 -2.57 -1.98 -23.88
N ILE A 142 -3.72 -1.72 -24.48
CA ILE A 142 -4.28 -2.57 -25.52
C ILE A 142 -3.66 -2.09 -26.82
N GLY A 143 -2.98 -2.97 -27.54
CA GLY A 143 -2.50 -2.67 -28.88
C GLY A 143 -1.11 -2.08 -28.98
N GLU A 144 -0.95 -1.11 -29.89
CA GLU A 144 0.33 -0.47 -30.24
C GLU A 144 1.06 0.19 -29.06
N ALA A 145 0.35 0.47 -27.97
CA ALA A 145 0.96 0.92 -26.71
C ALA A 145 1.86 -0.16 -26.08
N GLN A 146 1.79 -1.41 -26.53
CA GLN A 146 2.74 -2.46 -26.21
C GLN A 146 3.53 -2.89 -27.46
N HIS A 147 4.85 -2.73 -27.41
CA HIS A 147 5.78 -3.14 -28.48
C HIS A 147 5.67 -4.63 -28.87
N SER A 148 5.20 -5.47 -27.93
CA SER A 148 4.98 -6.91 -28.13
C SER A 148 3.57 -7.27 -28.59
N SER A 149 2.70 -6.28 -28.81
CA SER A 149 1.32 -6.54 -29.22
C SER A 149 1.27 -7.15 -30.62
N LYS A 150 0.69 -8.35 -30.71
CA LYS A 150 0.44 -9.05 -31.98
C LYS A 150 -0.56 -8.29 -32.88
N LEU A 151 -1.43 -7.48 -32.28
CA LEU A 151 -2.52 -6.77 -32.94
C LEU A 151 -2.25 -5.25 -32.93
N THR A 152 -2.27 -4.65 -34.12
CA THR A 152 -2.25 -3.20 -34.36
C THR A 152 -3.61 -2.72 -34.84
N THR A 153 -3.82 -1.42 -34.87
CA THR A 153 -5.03 -0.77 -35.36
C THR A 153 -5.34 -1.22 -36.80
N GLU A 154 -4.33 -1.31 -37.66
CA GLU A 154 -4.45 -1.77 -39.05
C GLU A 154 -4.93 -3.23 -39.09
N LYS A 155 -4.31 -4.11 -38.30
CA LYS A 155 -4.71 -5.52 -38.22
C LYS A 155 -6.14 -5.70 -37.70
N ILE A 156 -6.59 -4.81 -36.80
CA ILE A 156 -7.96 -4.83 -36.30
C ILE A 156 -8.96 -4.41 -37.39
N ARG A 157 -8.65 -3.37 -38.17
CA ARG A 157 -9.48 -2.96 -39.33
C ARG A 157 -9.56 -4.09 -40.37
N GLU A 158 -8.42 -4.69 -40.71
CA GLU A 158 -8.34 -5.83 -41.62
C GLU A 158 -9.17 -7.02 -41.10
N LEU A 159 -8.98 -7.41 -39.83
CA LEU A 159 -9.71 -8.52 -39.20
C LEU A 159 -11.22 -8.30 -39.24
N ARG A 160 -11.70 -7.08 -38.96
CA ARG A 160 -13.14 -6.76 -39.02
C ARG A 160 -13.66 -6.80 -40.45
N GLY A 161 -12.91 -6.29 -41.42
CA GLY A 161 -13.25 -6.36 -42.84
C GLY A 161 -13.37 -7.82 -43.32
N LEU A 162 -12.37 -8.66 -43.01
CA LEU A 162 -12.37 -10.08 -43.34
C LEU A 162 -13.55 -10.83 -42.70
N HIS A 163 -13.94 -10.45 -41.47
CA HIS A 163 -15.12 -11.03 -40.84
C HIS A 163 -16.41 -10.63 -41.56
N GLN A 164 -16.53 -9.38 -42.00
CA GLN A 164 -17.68 -8.89 -42.77
C GLN A 164 -17.81 -9.60 -44.13
N THR A 165 -16.69 -9.95 -44.77
CA THR A 165 -16.69 -10.74 -46.02
C THR A 165 -16.97 -12.23 -45.80
N GLY A 166 -17.30 -12.66 -44.57
CA GLY A 166 -17.74 -14.01 -44.25
C GLY A 166 -16.68 -14.92 -43.64
N GLU A 167 -15.46 -14.44 -43.38
CA GLU A 167 -14.43 -15.28 -42.77
C GLU A 167 -14.81 -15.65 -41.32
N SER A 168 -14.71 -16.93 -40.98
CA SER A 168 -15.10 -17.42 -39.66
C SER A 168 -14.17 -16.90 -38.57
N LYS A 169 -14.71 -16.65 -37.37
CA LYS A 169 -13.92 -16.23 -36.19
C LYS A 169 -12.78 -17.21 -35.85
N GLY A 170 -12.93 -18.49 -36.20
CA GLY A 170 -11.89 -19.50 -36.00
C GLY A 170 -10.74 -19.42 -37.01
N ALA A 171 -11.02 -19.06 -38.27
CA ALA A 171 -10.00 -18.83 -39.28
C ALA A 171 -9.18 -17.58 -38.94
N LEU A 172 -9.85 -16.49 -38.57
CA LEU A 172 -9.21 -15.26 -38.11
C LEU A 172 -8.31 -15.48 -36.88
N ALA A 173 -8.76 -16.30 -35.92
CA ALA A 173 -7.96 -16.63 -34.73
C ALA A 173 -6.62 -17.30 -35.09
N ARG A 174 -6.65 -18.26 -36.03
CA ARG A 174 -5.44 -18.92 -36.54
C ARG A 174 -4.55 -17.97 -37.31
N ARG A 175 -5.13 -17.15 -38.21
CA ARG A 175 -4.41 -16.19 -39.05
C ARG A 175 -3.61 -15.17 -38.24
N TYR A 176 -4.23 -14.60 -37.21
CA TYR A 176 -3.58 -13.57 -36.37
C TYR A 176 -2.88 -14.14 -35.14
N GLY A 177 -2.88 -15.47 -34.95
CA GLY A 177 -2.21 -16.13 -33.82
C GLY A 177 -2.75 -15.69 -32.45
N VAL A 178 -4.08 -15.51 -32.36
CA VAL A 178 -4.80 -15.08 -31.16
C VAL A 178 -5.92 -16.04 -30.80
N ALA A 179 -6.41 -15.99 -29.56
CA ALA A 179 -7.51 -16.83 -29.12
C ALA A 179 -8.82 -16.47 -29.85
N ARG A 180 -9.67 -17.48 -30.11
CA ARG A 180 -10.99 -17.28 -30.73
C ARG A 180 -11.90 -16.36 -29.90
N SER A 181 -11.74 -16.37 -28.57
CA SER A 181 -12.40 -15.43 -27.65
C SER A 181 -11.99 -13.98 -27.90
N THR A 182 -10.71 -13.73 -28.15
CA THR A 182 -10.20 -12.40 -28.51
C THR A 182 -10.81 -11.90 -29.81
N VAL A 183 -10.87 -12.74 -30.85
CA VAL A 183 -11.53 -12.39 -32.12
C VAL A 183 -13.00 -12.05 -31.93
N ARG A 184 -13.73 -12.83 -31.11
CA ARG A 184 -15.13 -12.52 -30.75
C ARG A 184 -15.23 -11.13 -30.12
N GLN A 185 -14.41 -10.82 -29.13
CA GLN A 185 -14.44 -9.52 -28.44
C GLN A 185 -14.12 -8.35 -29.38
N ILE A 186 -13.19 -8.54 -30.35
CA ILE A 186 -12.85 -7.54 -31.38
C ILE A 186 -14.04 -7.29 -32.32
N VAL A 187 -14.68 -8.36 -32.80
CA VAL A 187 -15.84 -8.31 -33.69
C VAL A 187 -17.03 -7.66 -33.00
N ASN A 188 -17.28 -8.03 -31.74
CA ASN A 188 -18.36 -7.48 -30.92
C ASN A 188 -18.08 -6.05 -30.42
N ARG A 189 -16.91 -5.46 -30.75
CA ARG A 189 -16.44 -4.17 -30.23
C ARG A 189 -16.41 -4.08 -28.70
N GLU A 190 -16.24 -5.21 -28.02
CA GLU A 190 -16.05 -5.24 -26.56
C GLU A 190 -14.68 -4.66 -26.19
N ILE A 191 -13.67 -4.94 -27.04
CA ILE A 191 -12.31 -4.38 -27.01
C ILE A 191 -12.00 -3.64 -28.32
N TRP A 192 -11.03 -2.72 -28.31
CA TRP A 192 -10.68 -1.86 -29.46
C TRP A 192 -11.88 -1.05 -30.01
N ARG A 193 -12.62 -0.41 -29.09
CA ARG A 193 -13.82 0.39 -29.39
C ARG A 193 -13.54 1.61 -30.25
N GLN A 194 -12.35 2.20 -30.07
CA GLN A 194 -11.89 3.40 -30.76
C GLN A 194 -11.51 3.18 -32.23
N VAL A 195 -11.31 1.92 -32.63
CA VAL A 195 -11.00 1.58 -34.03
C VAL A 195 -12.32 1.46 -34.76
N ALA A 196 -12.45 2.13 -35.91
CA ALA A 196 -13.64 2.05 -36.76
C ALA A 196 -13.84 0.64 -37.31
#